data_AF-A0A534ZT99-F1
#
_entry.id   AF-A0A534ZT99-F1
#
_cell.length_a   1.000
_cell.length_b   1.000
_cell.length_c   1.000
_cell.angle_alpha   90.00
_cell.angle_beta   90.00
_cell.angle_gamma   90.00
#
_symmetry.space_group_name_H-M   'P 1'
#
loop_
_entity.id
_entity.type
_entity.pdbx_description
1 polymer ?
#
loop_
_entity_poly.entity_id
_entity_poly.type
_entity_poly.pdbx_seq_one_letter_code
_entity_poly.pdbx_strand_id
1 'polypeptide(L)'
;FARRPISDDEFRELLRQGIDQYSRNRPVKPSVWKSFSRGIEYHAGEFGDPDSYTDLAKRLDRIDRDRGTAGNRLIYLAVPPALYPEIVKQLGAAGLAETGEERRDGKRGWVRVIVEKPFGSDIGSARKLNRE
;
A
#
# COMPACT_ATOMS: atom_id res chain seq x y z
N PHE A 1 -1.26 3.34 4.61
CA PHE A 1 -0.71 2.68 5.80
C PHE A 1 0.48 3.49 6.28
N ALA A 2 0.38 4.17 7.42
CA ALA A 2 1.49 4.87 8.06
C ALA A 2 1.14 5.14 9.54
N ARG A 3 2.14 5.53 10.34
CA ARG A 3 2.00 5.67 11.79
C ARG A 3 1.11 6.83 12.25
N ARG A 4 1.03 7.90 11.46
CA ARG A 4 0.29 9.11 11.86
C ARG A 4 -1.21 8.78 11.95
N PRO A 5 -1.90 9.06 13.07
CA PRO A 5 -3.31 8.74 13.23
C PRO A 5 -4.18 9.84 12.63
N ILE A 6 -4.30 9.85 11.31
CA ILE A 6 -5.22 10.75 10.59
C ILE A 6 -6.36 9.95 9.95
N SER A 7 -7.48 10.62 9.74
CA SER A 7 -8.64 10.11 9.03
C SER A 7 -8.42 10.07 7.51
N ASP A 8 -9.31 9.35 6.82
CA ASP A 8 -9.39 9.35 5.36
C ASP A 8 -9.53 10.76 4.79
N ASP A 9 -10.35 11.62 5.41
CA ASP A 9 -10.64 12.97 4.91
C ASP A 9 -9.45 13.91 5.10
N GLU A 10 -8.76 13.84 6.25
CA GLU A 10 -7.51 14.57 6.45
C GLU A 10 -6.43 14.14 5.45
N PHE A 11 -6.33 12.84 5.16
CA PHE A 11 -5.38 12.34 4.18
C PHE A 11 -5.73 12.78 2.75
N ARG A 12 -7.01 12.74 2.38
CA ARG A 12 -7.48 13.25 1.07
C ARG A 12 -7.17 14.73 0.91
N GLU A 13 -7.37 15.54 1.95
CA GLU A 13 -7.06 16.97 1.92
C GLU A 13 -5.54 17.21 1.75
N LEU A 14 -4.71 16.47 2.46
CA LEU A 14 -3.25 16.54 2.29
C LEU A 14 -2.82 16.21 0.85
N LEU A 15 -3.41 15.17 0.26
CA LEU A 15 -3.16 14.82 -1.14
C LEU A 15 -3.70 15.88 -2.11
N ARG A 16 -4.85 16.50 -1.80
CA ARG A 16 -5.44 17.58 -2.61
C ARG A 16 -4.48 18.76 -2.71
N GLN A 17 -3.94 19.20 -1.57
CA GLN A 17 -2.97 20.29 -1.49
C GLN A 17 -1.71 19.97 -2.29
N GLY A 18 -1.16 18.76 -2.13
CA GLY A 18 0.00 18.31 -2.90
C GLY A 18 -0.26 18.30 -4.41
N ILE A 19 -1.42 17.82 -4.85
CA ILE A 19 -1.80 17.82 -6.25
C ILE A 19 -1.92 19.25 -6.80
N ASP A 20 -2.53 20.16 -6.06
CA ASP A 20 -2.67 21.56 -6.47
C ASP A 20 -1.33 22.31 -6.50
N GLN A 21 -0.35 21.87 -5.72
CA GLN A 21 0.99 22.45 -5.71
C GLN A 21 1.91 21.88 -6.79
N TYR A 22 1.86 20.56 -7.04
CA TYR A 22 2.88 19.85 -7.81
C TYR A 22 2.39 19.22 -9.13
N SER A 23 1.07 19.10 -9.35
CA SER A 23 0.54 18.56 -10.62
C SER A 23 1.01 19.38 -11.81
N ARG A 24 1.32 18.74 -12.94
CA ARG A 24 1.60 19.44 -14.20
C ARG A 24 0.32 19.97 -14.86
N ASN A 25 -0.81 19.30 -14.61
CA ASN A 25 -2.10 19.66 -15.17
C ASN A 25 -2.89 20.43 -14.13
N ARG A 26 -2.84 21.77 -14.23
CA ARG A 26 -3.55 22.70 -13.35
C ARG A 26 -4.41 23.68 -14.17
N PRO A 27 -5.60 24.06 -13.67
CA PRO A 27 -6.23 23.61 -12.42
C PRO A 27 -6.76 22.18 -12.54
N VAL A 28 -6.73 21.42 -11.42
CA VAL A 28 -7.36 20.11 -11.37
C VAL A 28 -8.87 20.27 -11.34
N LYS A 29 -9.57 19.58 -12.24
CA LYS A 29 -11.03 19.63 -12.36
C LYS A 29 -11.68 19.06 -11.08
N PRO A 30 -12.60 19.79 -10.42
CA PRO A 30 -13.24 19.32 -9.19
C PRO A 30 -13.97 17.98 -9.34
N SER A 31 -14.62 17.74 -10.49
CA SER A 31 -15.30 16.47 -10.76
C SER A 31 -14.35 15.28 -10.86
N VAL A 32 -13.17 15.47 -11.44
CA VAL A 32 -12.12 14.43 -11.55
C VAL A 32 -11.58 14.12 -10.15
N TRP A 33 -11.25 15.15 -9.36
CA TRP A 33 -10.82 14.96 -7.98
C TRP A 33 -11.87 14.22 -7.15
N LYS A 34 -13.14 14.66 -7.19
CA LYS A 34 -14.24 14.05 -6.46
C LYS A 34 -14.42 12.57 -6.78
N SER A 35 -14.24 12.17 -8.04
CA SER A 35 -14.31 10.75 -8.44
C SER A 35 -13.10 9.97 -7.95
N PHE A 36 -11.89 10.51 -8.13
CA PHE A 36 -10.63 9.87 -7.77
C PHE A 36 -10.46 9.70 -6.25
N SER A 37 -10.74 10.74 -5.47
CA SER A 37 -10.51 10.76 -4.01
C SER A 37 -11.38 9.76 -3.26
N ARG A 38 -12.53 9.36 -3.81
CA ARG A 38 -13.34 8.26 -3.27
C ARG A 38 -12.56 6.96 -3.17
N GLY A 39 -11.55 6.75 -4.01
CA GLY A 39 -10.65 5.59 -3.97
C GLY A 39 -9.47 5.66 -3.03
N ILE A 40 -9.34 6.78 -2.33
CA ILE A 40 -8.24 7.00 -1.40
C ILE A 40 -8.76 6.73 0.00
N GLU A 41 -8.09 5.81 0.68
CA GLU A 41 -8.35 5.43 2.05
C GLU A 41 -7.03 5.40 2.82
N TYR A 42 -7.06 5.79 4.09
CA TYR A 42 -5.91 5.86 4.96
C TYR A 42 -6.07 4.92 6.16
N HIS A 43 -5.07 4.06 6.36
CA HIS A 43 -4.99 3.17 7.51
C HIS A 43 -3.83 3.58 8.40
N ALA A 44 -4.09 3.90 9.66
CA ALA A 44 -3.05 4.14 10.65
C ALA A 44 -2.55 2.80 11.21
N GLY A 45 -1.25 2.65 11.41
CA GLY A 45 -0.67 1.42 11.96
C GLY A 45 0.84 1.51 12.14
N GLU A 46 1.37 0.65 13.00
CA GLU A 46 2.79 0.53 13.31
C GLU A 46 3.42 -0.60 12.48
N PHE A 47 4.63 -0.37 11.93
CA PHE A 47 5.27 -1.32 11.01
C PHE A 47 5.73 -2.61 11.69
N GLY A 48 5.97 -2.58 13.00
CA GLY A 48 6.40 -3.76 13.77
C GLY A 48 5.28 -4.43 14.56
N ASP A 49 4.04 -3.98 14.41
CA ASP A 49 2.89 -4.46 15.15
C ASP A 49 2.02 -5.40 14.27
N PRO A 50 1.96 -6.72 14.56
CA PRO A 50 1.16 -7.66 13.78
C PRO A 50 -0.35 -7.33 13.74
N ASP A 51 -0.90 -6.70 14.79
CA ASP A 51 -2.32 -6.36 14.84
C ASP A 51 -2.67 -5.28 13.81
N SER A 52 -1.76 -4.32 13.60
CA SER A 52 -1.87 -3.32 12.53
C SER A 52 -2.02 -3.94 11.14
N TYR A 53 -1.34 -5.07 10.86
CA TYR A 53 -1.44 -5.78 9.58
C TYR A 53 -2.69 -6.65 9.48
N THR A 54 -3.14 -7.22 10.60
CA THR A 54 -4.42 -7.95 10.68
C THR A 54 -5.58 -7.01 10.35
N ASP A 55 -5.57 -5.79 10.89
CA ASP A 55 -6.60 -4.80 10.60
C ASP A 55 -6.48 -4.21 9.18
N LEU A 56 -5.25 -4.07 8.67
CA LEU A 56 -5.04 -3.74 7.26
C LEU A 56 -5.64 -4.79 6.33
N ALA A 57 -5.48 -6.09 6.64
CA ALA A 57 -6.04 -7.18 5.84
C ALA A 57 -7.57 -7.10 5.78
N LYS A 58 -8.24 -6.95 6.93
CA LYS A 58 -9.70 -6.76 6.98
C LYS A 58 -10.16 -5.59 6.11
N ARG A 59 -9.40 -4.49 6.11
CA ARG A 59 -9.73 -3.31 5.32
C ARG A 59 -9.54 -3.54 3.82
N LEU A 60 -8.46 -4.20 3.42
CA LEU A 60 -8.22 -4.57 2.02
C LEU A 60 -9.28 -5.54 1.52
N ASP A 61 -9.70 -6.52 2.32
CA ASP A 61 -10.76 -7.47 1.95
C ASP A 61 -12.13 -6.79 1.78
N ARG A 62 -12.40 -5.74 2.58
CA ARG A 62 -13.57 -4.88 2.35
C ARG A 62 -13.45 -4.14 1.02
N ILE A 63 -12.32 -3.50 0.75
CA ILE A 63 -12.08 -2.76 -0.50
C ILE A 63 -12.19 -3.68 -1.71
N ASP A 64 -11.65 -4.90 -1.62
CA ASP A 64 -11.68 -5.88 -2.69
C ASP A 64 -13.12 -6.30 -3.04
N ARG A 65 -13.98 -6.47 -2.03
CA ARG A 65 -15.43 -6.71 -2.21
C ARG A 65 -16.16 -5.50 -2.77
N ASP A 66 -15.92 -4.31 -2.22
CA ASP A 66 -16.63 -3.09 -2.59
C ASP A 66 -16.29 -2.61 -4.01
N ARG A 67 -15.09 -2.94 -4.51
CA ARG A 67 -14.56 -2.44 -5.79
C ARG A 67 -14.28 -3.50 -6.85
N GLY A 68 -14.38 -4.78 -6.50
CA GLY A 68 -14.13 -5.88 -7.44
C GLY A 68 -12.69 -5.93 -7.94
N THR A 69 -11.72 -5.59 -7.08
CA THR A 69 -10.27 -5.64 -7.43
C THR A 69 -9.76 -7.07 -7.64
N ALA A 70 -10.53 -8.07 -7.22
CA ALA A 70 -10.20 -9.49 -7.30
C ALA A 70 -8.90 -9.87 -6.56
N GLY A 71 -8.59 -9.17 -5.47
CA GLY A 71 -7.39 -9.44 -4.66
C GLY A 71 -6.09 -9.03 -5.34
N ASN A 72 -6.15 -8.24 -6.42
CA ASN A 72 -4.96 -7.69 -7.07
C ASN A 72 -4.41 -6.54 -6.22
N ARG A 73 -3.18 -6.69 -5.71
CA ARG A 73 -2.56 -5.76 -4.75
C ARG A 73 -1.17 -5.34 -5.22
N LEU A 74 -0.98 -4.03 -5.39
CA LEU A 74 0.33 -3.41 -5.60
C LEU A 74 0.73 -2.69 -4.30
N ILE A 75 1.77 -3.17 -3.64
CA ILE A 75 2.25 -2.66 -2.36
C ILE A 75 3.50 -1.82 -2.61
N TYR A 76 3.39 -0.51 -2.43
CA TYR A 76 4.51 0.41 -2.64
C TYR A 76 5.15 0.79 -1.30
N LEU A 77 6.39 0.35 -1.08
CA LEU A 77 7.15 0.64 0.14
C LEU A 77 7.88 1.98 0.01
N ALA A 78 7.13 3.08 0.13
CA ALA A 78 7.66 4.44 0.17
C ALA A 78 8.23 4.79 1.56
N VAL A 79 9.15 3.95 2.03
CA VAL A 79 9.77 4.03 3.37
C VAL A 79 11.28 3.82 3.27
N PRO A 80 12.07 4.19 4.31
CA PRO A 80 13.49 3.91 4.35
C PRO A 80 13.82 2.40 4.19
N PRO A 81 14.90 2.03 3.47
CA PRO A 81 15.23 0.63 3.19
C PRO A 81 15.41 -0.26 4.43
N ALA A 82 15.83 0.31 5.56
CA ALA A 82 15.98 -0.40 6.82
C ALA A 82 14.66 -1.00 7.36
N LEU A 83 13.51 -0.52 6.88
CA LEU A 83 12.19 -1.04 7.27
C LEU A 83 11.65 -2.13 6.36
N TYR A 84 12.29 -2.40 5.20
CA TYR A 84 11.77 -3.39 4.26
C TYR A 84 11.66 -4.80 4.84
N PRO A 85 12.68 -5.36 5.54
CA PRO A 85 12.59 -6.71 6.07
C PRO A 85 11.41 -6.89 7.03
N GLU A 86 11.25 -5.94 7.96
CA GLU A 86 10.16 -5.98 8.93
C GLU A 86 8.79 -5.91 8.24
N ILE A 87 8.62 -4.96 7.32
CA ILE A 87 7.33 -4.79 6.63
C ILE A 87 7.00 -6.02 5.77
N VAL A 88 7.96 -6.55 5.01
CA VAL A 88 7.74 -7.73 4.16
C VAL A 88 7.40 -8.96 5.00
N LYS A 89 8.09 -9.16 6.13
CA LYS A 89 7.78 -10.24 7.07
C LYS A 89 6.36 -10.12 7.61
N GLN A 90 5.94 -8.94 8.04
CA GLN A 90 4.59 -8.72 8.58
C GLN A 90 3.51 -8.87 7.50
N LEU A 91 3.76 -8.41 6.27
CA LEU A 91 2.88 -8.66 5.13
C LEU A 91 2.71 -10.16 4.86
N GLY A 92 3.80 -10.94 4.91
CA GLY A 92 3.75 -12.39 4.79
C GLY A 92 2.95 -13.03 5.93
N ALA A 93 3.26 -12.67 7.18
CA ALA A 93 2.59 -13.22 8.36
C ALA A 93 1.07 -12.95 8.40
N ALA A 94 0.63 -11.81 7.87
CA ALA A 94 -0.77 -11.45 7.76
C ALA A 94 -1.48 -12.01 6.50
N GLY A 95 -0.80 -12.83 5.69
CA GLY A 95 -1.34 -13.36 4.42
C GLY A 95 -1.52 -12.29 3.32
N LEU A 96 -1.03 -11.08 3.54
CA LEU A 96 -1.16 -9.95 2.60
C LEU A 96 -0.24 -10.09 1.38
N ALA A 97 0.78 -10.94 1.47
CA ALA A 97 1.68 -11.28 0.37
C ALA A 97 1.20 -12.49 -0.46
N GLU A 98 0.13 -13.17 -0.04
CA GLU A 98 -0.37 -14.36 -0.71
C GLU A 98 -1.30 -14.02 -1.87
N THR A 99 -1.21 -14.79 -2.95
CA THR A 99 -2.20 -14.71 -4.04
C THR A 99 -3.49 -15.35 -3.55
N GLY A 100 -4.59 -14.60 -3.57
CA GLY A 100 -5.90 -15.07 -3.10
C GLY A 100 -6.43 -16.31 -3.83
N GLU A 101 -7.60 -16.78 -3.38
CA GLU A 101 -8.23 -17.98 -3.93
C GLU A 101 -8.47 -17.92 -5.44
N GLU A 102 -8.50 -19.09 -6.06
CA GLU A 102 -8.82 -19.22 -7.47
C GLU A 102 -10.28 -18.83 -7.70
N ARG A 103 -10.49 -17.84 -8.57
CA ARG A 103 -11.82 -17.37 -8.91
C ARG A 103 -12.50 -18.33 -9.89
N ARG A 104 -13.81 -18.16 -10.05
CA ARG A 104 -14.65 -18.96 -10.99
C ARG A 104 -14.17 -18.92 -12.44
N ASP A 105 -13.42 -17.90 -12.83
CA ASP A 105 -12.84 -17.76 -14.17
C ASP A 105 -11.43 -18.40 -14.30
N GLY A 106 -11.01 -19.20 -13.30
CA GLY A 106 -9.72 -19.91 -13.26
C GLY A 106 -8.52 -19.00 -12.98
N LYS A 107 -8.74 -17.73 -12.60
CA LYS A 107 -7.66 -16.77 -12.35
C LYS A 107 -7.53 -16.46 -10.85
N ARG A 108 -6.29 -16.33 -10.38
CA ARG A 108 -5.95 -15.83 -9.05
C ARG A 108 -5.59 -14.35 -9.08
N GLY A 109 -5.81 -13.65 -7.97
CA GLY A 109 -5.28 -12.31 -7.77
C GLY A 109 -3.75 -12.33 -7.72
N TRP A 110 -3.09 -11.22 -8.01
CA TRP A 110 -1.65 -11.07 -7.86
C TRP A 110 -1.28 -10.10 -6.73
N VAL A 111 -0.15 -10.35 -6.09
CA VAL A 111 0.48 -9.39 -5.15
C VAL A 111 1.87 -9.03 -5.67
N ARG A 112 2.18 -7.74 -5.71
CA ARG A 112 3.49 -7.23 -6.13
C ARG A 112 3.97 -6.18 -5.15
N VAL A 113 5.21 -6.31 -4.70
CA VAL A 113 5.85 -5.33 -3.82
C VAL A 113 6.83 -4.50 -4.65
N ILE A 114 6.70 -3.18 -4.56
CA ILE A 114 7.64 -2.21 -5.11
C ILE A 114 8.46 -1.65 -3.94
N VAL A 115 9.79 -1.74 -4.07
CA VAL A 115 10.74 -1.13 -3.13
C VAL A 115 11.52 -0.02 -3.82
N GLU A 116 11.90 0.99 -3.06
CA GLU A 116 12.70 2.10 -3.56
C GLU A 116 14.20 1.80 -3.47
N LYS A 117 14.98 2.48 -4.31
CA LYS A 117 16.44 2.48 -4.16
C LYS A 117 16.84 3.33 -2.94
N PRO A 118 17.95 3.00 -2.26
CA PRO A 118 18.89 1.91 -2.56
C PRO A 118 18.44 0.54 -2.04
N PHE A 119 18.75 -0.53 -2.78
CA PHE A 119 18.56 -1.92 -2.36
C PHE A 119 19.88 -2.49 -1.85
N GLY A 120 20.20 -2.18 -0.59
CA GLY A 120 21.55 -2.34 -0.04
C GLY A 120 22.49 -1.21 -0.49
N SER A 121 23.56 -1.02 0.27
CA SER A 121 24.62 -0.01 0.00
C SER A 121 25.84 -0.61 -0.70
N ASP A 122 25.93 -1.93 -0.74
CA ASP A 122 26.97 -2.72 -1.37
C ASP A 122 26.40 -4.10 -1.76
N ILE A 123 27.21 -4.92 -2.45
CA ILE A 123 26.77 -6.25 -2.89
C ILE A 123 26.42 -7.19 -1.73
N GLY A 124 27.07 -7.04 -0.56
CA GLY A 124 26.85 -7.89 0.61
C GLY A 124 25.50 -7.61 1.26
N SER A 125 25.21 -6.34 1.50
CA SER A 125 23.94 -5.84 2.04
C SER A 125 22.78 -6.09 1.08
N ALA A 126 22.95 -5.92 -0.23
CA ALA A 126 21.93 -6.26 -1.22
C ALA A 126 21.58 -7.76 -1.20
N ARG A 127 22.59 -8.63 -1.15
CA ARG A 127 22.39 -10.08 -1.04
C ARG A 127 21.75 -10.50 0.28
N LYS A 128 22.07 -9.80 1.37
CA LYS A 128 21.45 -10.02 2.68
C LYS A 128 19.97 -9.66 2.63
N LEU A 129 19.65 -8.46 2.14
CA LEU A 129 18.28 -7.97 2.02
C LEU A 129 17.41 -8.86 1.11
N ASN A 130 17.99 -9.49 0.09
CA ASN A 130 17.27 -10.44 -0.78
C ASN A 130 16.94 -11.78 -0.10
N ARG A 131 17.60 -12.14 1.01
CA ARG A 131 17.37 -13.40 1.73
C ARG A 131 16.47 -13.25 2.95
N GLU A 132 16.22 -12.02 3.37
CA GLU A 132 15.32 -11.66 4.47
C GLU A 132 13.89 -11.53 3.94
#